data_AF-A0AAX3G0Q9-F1
#
_entry.id   AF-A0AAX3G0Q9-F1
#
_cell.length_a   1.000
_cell.length_b   1.000
_cell.length_c   1.000
_cell.angle_alpha   90.00
_cell.angle_beta   90.00
_cell.angle_gamma   90.00
#
_symmetry.space_group_name_H-M   'P 1'
#
loop_
_entity.id
_entity.type
_entity.pdbx_description
1 polymer ?
#
loop_
_entity_poly.entity_id
_entity_poly.type
_entity_poly.pdbx_seq_one_letter_code
_entity_poly.pdbx_strand_id
1 'polypeptide(L)'
;MRTSQFLLATQKETPSDAVVISHQLMLRAGMIRKLASGLYTWLPMGLRVMRKVEAIVREEMNAAGSLEVLMPSTQPAELWQESGRWEEYGPELLRFKDRHGRDFCAGPTHEEVITDLARNELSSYKQLPINLYQIQTKFRDEIRPRFGLMRGREFIMKDAYSFHADQASLQVTYDRMHQAYCNVFTRLGLKFRPVEADNGSIGGAGSHEFHVLAESGEDDIVFSNGSDYAANIEKAEAVPRETSRPAPSEELRLVDTPDAKTIAQLVEGYNLPIEKTVKTLVVHAEETGKLIALIIRGDHELNEIKAANQPGVASPLVMASEAELRDTIGAGAGSLGPLNLPLPIIVDRSVALMSDFGIGANVDDKHYFGFNWERDMPVPTVADLRNVVSGDPSPDGKGTLEIKRGIEVGHIFQLGNKYSKAMKCEVLGENGKPVTLEMGCYGIGVSRVVAAAIEQNNDENGIIWSDTLAPFQIALVPLRYETEQVREATDKLYAELTAAGFEVLLDDRDKKTSPGIKFADMELIGIPHRIVVSDRGLAEGNLEYKSRTEAEAQALPVADVLSFLQARIRR
;
A
#
# COMPACT_ATOMS: atom_id res chain seq x y z
N MET A 1 22.25 -6.45 -25.43
CA MET A 1 22.71 -7.52 -24.54
C MET A 1 22.50 -8.86 -25.23
N ARG A 2 23.38 -9.86 -25.04
CA ARG A 2 23.20 -11.23 -25.57
C ARG A 2 22.70 -12.17 -24.48
N THR A 3 21.75 -13.05 -24.77
CA THR A 3 21.21 -14.01 -23.78
C THR A 3 22.26 -15.02 -23.32
N SER A 4 23.26 -15.35 -24.15
CA SER A 4 24.41 -16.18 -23.77
C SER A 4 25.30 -15.57 -22.68
N GLN A 5 25.26 -14.24 -22.51
CA GLN A 5 26.04 -13.48 -21.51
C GLN A 5 25.17 -12.95 -20.37
N PHE A 6 23.85 -12.90 -20.59
CA PHE A 6 22.89 -12.47 -19.58
C PHE A 6 22.46 -13.67 -18.74
N LEU A 7 22.34 -13.49 -17.42
CA LEU A 7 21.76 -14.52 -16.56
C LEU A 7 20.24 -14.60 -16.81
N LEU A 8 19.84 -15.27 -17.88
CA LEU A 8 18.45 -15.55 -18.23
C LEU A 8 17.99 -16.82 -17.49
N ALA A 9 17.50 -16.63 -16.27
CA ALA A 9 17.12 -17.71 -15.36
C ALA A 9 15.60 -17.95 -15.35
N THR A 10 14.99 -18.22 -16.50
CA THR A 10 13.54 -18.51 -16.54
C THR A 10 13.22 -19.88 -15.93
N GLN A 11 12.04 -20.02 -15.33
CA GLN A 11 11.53 -21.28 -14.74
C GLN A 11 10.16 -21.60 -15.32
N LYS A 12 9.93 -22.88 -15.62
CA LYS A 12 8.64 -23.37 -16.10
C LYS A 12 7.60 -23.45 -14.99
N GLU A 13 8.03 -23.96 -13.83
CA GLU A 13 7.16 -24.20 -12.69
C GLU A 13 7.17 -23.01 -11.73
N THR A 14 5.98 -22.69 -11.21
CA THR A 14 5.81 -21.72 -10.13
C THR A 14 6.10 -22.39 -8.78
N PRO A 15 6.95 -21.81 -7.92
CA PRO A 15 7.13 -22.30 -6.56
C PRO A 15 5.81 -22.27 -5.77
N SER A 16 5.53 -23.31 -5.00
CA SER A 16 4.25 -23.47 -4.29
C SER A 16 3.99 -22.41 -3.20
N ASP A 17 5.03 -21.71 -2.73
CA ASP A 17 4.92 -20.62 -1.76
C ASP A 17 4.60 -19.26 -2.41
N ALA A 18 4.53 -19.18 -3.74
CA ALA A 18 4.16 -17.98 -4.47
C ALA A 18 2.65 -17.93 -4.76
N VAL A 19 1.91 -17.17 -3.94
CA VAL A 19 0.43 -17.11 -4.01
C VAL A 19 -0.07 -16.06 -5.01
N VAL A 20 0.55 -14.89 -5.06
CA VAL A 20 0.13 -13.75 -5.92
C VAL A 20 0.85 -13.76 -7.26
N ILE A 21 0.16 -13.34 -8.32
CA ILE A 21 0.63 -13.50 -9.70
C ILE A 21 1.95 -12.76 -9.98
N SER A 22 2.15 -11.58 -9.40
CA SER A 22 3.43 -10.86 -9.51
C SER A 22 4.59 -11.66 -8.96
N HIS A 23 4.46 -12.23 -7.76
CA HIS A 23 5.51 -13.04 -7.15
C HIS A 23 5.82 -14.29 -8.00
N GLN A 24 4.78 -14.96 -8.51
CA GLN A 24 4.93 -16.12 -9.39
C GLN A 24 5.68 -15.75 -10.67
N LEU A 25 5.27 -14.68 -11.35
CA LEU A 25 5.87 -14.22 -12.58
C LEU A 25 7.29 -13.70 -12.38
N MET A 26 7.58 -12.97 -11.31
CA MET A 26 8.93 -12.48 -11.03
C MET A 26 9.93 -13.63 -10.77
N LEU A 27 9.49 -14.72 -10.13
CA LEU A 27 10.30 -15.93 -9.99
C LEU A 27 10.48 -16.63 -11.34
N ARG A 28 9.37 -16.89 -12.06
CA ARG A 28 9.39 -17.57 -13.36
C ARG A 28 10.16 -16.82 -14.44
N ALA A 29 10.07 -15.50 -14.49
CA ALA A 29 10.80 -14.65 -15.42
C ALA A 29 12.28 -14.44 -15.03
N GLY A 30 12.73 -15.01 -13.91
CA GLY A 30 14.11 -14.84 -13.45
C GLY A 30 14.45 -13.40 -13.06
N MET A 31 13.49 -12.67 -12.49
CA MET A 31 13.69 -11.30 -11.99
C MET A 31 14.21 -11.29 -10.56
N ILE A 32 13.76 -12.23 -9.73
CA ILE A 32 14.18 -12.35 -8.33
C ILE A 32 14.44 -13.80 -7.93
N ARG A 33 15.19 -13.99 -6.86
CA ARG A 33 15.35 -15.29 -6.17
C ARG A 33 15.25 -15.10 -4.67
N LYS A 34 14.51 -15.99 -4.02
CA LYS A 34 14.40 -16.04 -2.56
C LYS A 34 15.75 -16.47 -1.96
N LEU A 35 16.30 -15.65 -1.09
CA LEU A 35 17.47 -15.97 -0.27
C LEU A 35 17.05 -16.53 1.09
N ALA A 36 16.06 -15.88 1.72
CA ALA A 36 15.40 -16.30 2.95
C ALA A 36 13.95 -15.79 2.96
N SER A 37 13.20 -16.07 4.03
CA SER A 37 11.85 -15.52 4.19
C SER A 37 11.88 -13.98 4.13
N GLY A 38 11.14 -13.40 3.18
CA GLY A 38 11.10 -11.95 2.96
C GLY A 38 12.38 -11.31 2.41
N LEU A 39 13.40 -12.09 2.01
CA LEU A 39 14.66 -11.58 1.48
C LEU A 39 14.88 -12.09 0.05
N TYR A 40 15.03 -11.17 -0.89
CA TYR A 40 15.09 -11.47 -2.32
C TYR A 40 16.31 -10.86 -2.99
N THR A 41 17.05 -11.68 -3.72
CA THR A 41 18.09 -11.22 -4.63
C THR A 41 17.44 -10.73 -5.93
N TRP A 42 17.73 -9.49 -6.32
CA TRP A 42 17.41 -8.97 -7.63
C TRP A 42 18.37 -9.54 -8.68
N LEU A 43 17.84 -10.31 -9.63
CA LEU A 43 18.59 -10.80 -10.77
C LEU A 43 18.70 -9.71 -11.86
N PRO A 44 19.59 -9.84 -12.85
CA PRO A 44 19.84 -8.79 -13.84
C PRO A 44 18.58 -8.26 -14.54
N MET A 45 17.59 -9.12 -14.82
CA MET A 45 16.33 -8.69 -15.45
C MET A 45 15.53 -7.78 -14.52
N GLY A 46 15.31 -8.21 -13.28
CA GLY A 46 14.55 -7.44 -12.30
C GLY A 46 15.26 -6.16 -11.89
N LEU A 47 16.58 -6.20 -11.77
CA LEU A 47 17.38 -5.03 -11.42
C LEU A 47 17.25 -3.92 -12.47
N ARG A 48 17.21 -4.25 -13.77
CA ARG A 48 17.00 -3.26 -14.83
C ARG A 48 15.66 -2.53 -14.69
N VAL A 49 14.59 -3.27 -14.40
CA VAL A 49 13.25 -2.69 -14.15
C VAL A 49 13.27 -1.80 -12.92
N MET A 50 13.83 -2.29 -11.81
CA MET A 50 13.96 -1.52 -10.57
C MET A 50 14.71 -0.20 -10.80
N ARG A 51 15.82 -0.20 -11.54
CA ARG A 51 16.57 1.02 -11.87
C ARG A 51 15.79 2.01 -12.74
N LYS A 52 14.89 1.55 -13.62
CA LYS A 52 13.98 2.41 -14.38
C LYS A 52 12.96 3.09 -13.48
N VAL A 53 12.40 2.37 -12.50
CA VAL A 53 11.54 2.96 -11.46
C VAL A 53 12.30 4.04 -10.69
N GLU A 54 13.50 3.73 -10.20
CA GLU A 54 14.32 4.69 -9.46
C GLU A 54 14.67 5.94 -10.28
N ALA A 55 14.94 5.78 -11.58
CA ALA A 55 15.25 6.91 -12.46
C ALA A 55 14.06 7.88 -12.56
N ILE A 56 12.85 7.38 -12.80
CA ILE A 56 11.63 8.20 -12.85
C ILE A 56 11.37 8.87 -11.51
N VAL A 57 11.46 8.11 -10.42
CA VAL A 57 11.28 8.65 -9.06
C VAL A 57 12.26 9.80 -8.81
N ARG A 58 13.55 9.59 -9.11
CA ARG A 58 14.61 10.61 -8.97
C ARG A 58 14.33 11.85 -9.80
N GLU A 59 13.94 11.69 -11.06
CA GLU A 59 13.60 12.82 -11.94
C GLU A 59 12.46 13.66 -11.38
N GLU A 60 11.36 13.04 -10.93
CA GLU A 60 10.22 13.77 -10.37
C GLU A 60 10.51 14.39 -9.00
N MET A 61 11.30 13.74 -8.15
CA MET A 61 11.74 14.33 -6.88
C MET A 61 12.62 15.55 -7.11
N ASN A 62 13.57 15.46 -8.04
CA ASN A 62 14.44 16.58 -8.40
C ASN A 62 13.65 17.73 -9.04
N ALA A 63 12.69 17.42 -9.91
CA ALA A 63 11.80 18.42 -10.52
C ALA A 63 10.93 19.14 -9.47
N ALA A 64 10.57 18.45 -8.39
CA ALA A 64 9.87 19.03 -7.25
C ALA A 64 10.78 19.83 -6.28
N GLY A 65 12.09 19.89 -6.55
CA GLY A 65 13.07 20.63 -5.76
C GLY A 65 13.56 19.89 -4.51
N SER A 66 13.41 18.56 -4.47
CA SER A 66 13.98 17.71 -3.42
C SER A 66 15.45 17.40 -3.71
N LEU A 67 16.27 17.29 -2.67
CA LEU A 67 17.72 17.05 -2.77
C LEU A 67 18.06 15.63 -2.35
N GLU A 68 18.74 14.88 -3.21
CA GLU A 68 19.13 13.50 -2.91
C GLU A 68 20.31 13.43 -1.92
N VAL A 69 20.13 12.65 -0.86
CA VAL A 69 21.13 12.25 0.14
C VAL A 69 21.15 10.74 0.24
N LEU A 70 22.13 10.17 0.94
CA LEU A 70 22.18 8.73 1.23
C LEU A 70 22.57 8.52 2.70
N MET A 71 21.62 8.04 3.49
CA MET A 71 21.79 7.82 4.92
C MET A 71 22.14 6.35 5.24
N PRO A 72 22.92 6.10 6.30
CA PRO A 72 23.25 4.73 6.73
C PRO A 72 22.00 3.88 7.03
N SER A 73 22.05 2.59 6.68
CA SER A 73 21.04 1.61 7.09
C SER A 73 21.25 1.17 8.54
N THR A 74 22.51 1.03 8.98
CA THR A 74 22.85 0.82 10.38
C THR A 74 22.74 2.13 11.15
N GLN A 75 21.87 2.18 12.14
CA GLN A 75 21.54 3.40 12.89
C GLN A 75 21.79 3.18 14.38
N PRO A 76 22.43 4.13 15.09
CA PRO A 76 22.67 4.04 16.53
C PRO A 76 21.34 4.07 17.30
N ALA A 77 21.21 3.21 18.32
CA ALA A 77 19.99 3.11 19.13
C ALA A 77 19.65 4.43 19.85
N GLU A 78 20.67 5.24 20.17
CA GLU A 78 20.52 6.51 20.87
C GLU A 78 19.58 7.47 20.13
N LEU A 79 19.63 7.52 18.79
CA LEU A 79 18.73 8.38 18.00
C LEU A 79 17.26 7.94 18.13
N TRP A 80 17.03 6.63 18.19
CA TRP A 80 15.70 6.04 18.36
C TRP A 80 15.18 6.17 19.80
N GLN A 81 16.09 6.20 20.77
CA GLN A 81 15.75 6.47 22.17
C GLN A 81 15.37 7.95 22.36
N GLU A 82 16.03 8.88 21.67
CA GLU A 82 15.63 10.29 21.68
C GLU A 82 14.19 10.51 21.20
N SER A 83 13.74 9.76 20.17
CA SER A 83 12.36 9.83 19.68
C SER A 83 11.36 8.98 20.46
N GLY A 84 11.83 8.11 21.38
CA GLY A 84 11.03 7.10 22.08
C GLY A 84 10.69 5.86 21.24
N ARG A 85 11.00 5.86 19.94
CA ARG A 85 10.63 4.77 19.03
C ARG A 85 11.49 3.52 19.18
N TRP A 86 12.61 3.59 19.91
CA TRP A 86 13.39 2.39 20.21
C TRP A 86 12.56 1.32 20.91
N GLU A 87 11.68 1.69 21.84
CA GLU A 87 10.73 0.80 22.50
C GLU A 87 9.42 0.69 21.71
N GLU A 88 8.81 1.82 21.32
CA GLU A 88 7.46 1.87 20.74
C GLU A 88 7.33 1.14 19.38
N TYR A 89 8.40 1.07 18.58
CA TYR A 89 8.34 0.41 17.27
C TYR A 89 8.11 -1.12 17.38
N GLY A 90 8.37 -1.71 18.55
CA GLY A 90 8.07 -3.12 18.79
C GLY A 90 9.00 -4.09 18.06
N PRO A 91 8.53 -5.33 17.77
CA PRO A 91 9.38 -6.43 17.29
C PRO A 91 9.81 -6.29 15.83
N GLU A 92 9.15 -5.42 15.04
CA GLU A 92 9.52 -5.19 13.64
C GLU A 92 10.85 -4.44 13.49
N LEU A 93 11.34 -3.77 14.55
CA LEU A 93 12.65 -3.13 14.55
C LEU A 93 13.75 -4.16 14.77
N LEU A 94 14.53 -4.44 13.72
CA LEU A 94 15.68 -5.34 13.80
C LEU A 94 16.82 -4.69 14.60
N ARG A 95 16.96 -5.09 15.87
CA ARG A 95 17.99 -4.61 16.80
C ARG A 95 19.19 -5.56 16.82
N PHE A 96 20.40 -5.01 16.88
CA PHE A 96 21.63 -5.79 16.99
C PHE A 96 22.72 -5.01 17.74
N LYS A 97 23.77 -5.72 18.16
CA LYS A 97 24.93 -5.12 18.83
C LYS A 97 26.18 -5.20 17.97
N ASP A 98 27.04 -4.20 18.05
CA ASP A 98 28.37 -4.27 17.46
C ASP A 98 29.35 -5.09 18.35
N ARG A 99 30.59 -5.23 17.90
CA ARG A 99 31.65 -5.94 18.62
C ARG A 99 32.05 -5.30 19.96
N HIS A 100 31.61 -4.07 20.23
CA HIS A 100 31.85 -3.34 21.46
C HIS A 100 30.62 -3.34 22.38
N GLY A 101 29.54 -4.04 21.99
CA GLY A 101 28.31 -4.15 22.77
C GLY A 101 27.35 -2.97 22.63
N ARG A 102 27.63 -2.02 21.72
CA ARG A 102 26.77 -0.86 21.44
C ARG A 102 25.56 -1.29 20.63
N ASP A 103 24.40 -0.71 20.93
CA ASP A 103 23.12 -1.06 20.30
C ASP A 103 22.89 -0.27 19.01
N PHE A 104 22.39 -0.98 18.00
CA PHE A 104 22.03 -0.44 16.69
C PHE A 104 20.73 -1.09 16.20
N CYS A 105 20.12 -0.48 15.19
CA CYS A 105 19.10 -1.12 14.38
C CYS A 105 19.42 -1.04 12.88
N ALA A 106 18.80 -1.93 12.11
CA ALA A 106 18.70 -1.78 10.67
C ALA A 106 17.47 -0.92 10.39
N GLY A 107 17.67 0.28 9.83
CA GLY A 107 16.65 1.31 9.69
C GLY A 107 15.43 0.85 8.89
N PRO A 108 14.24 0.79 9.50
CA PRO A 108 12.98 0.56 8.78
C PRO A 108 12.48 1.84 8.08
N THR A 109 13.00 2.99 8.52
CA THR A 109 12.78 4.37 8.07
C THR A 109 13.88 5.26 8.69
N HIS A 110 13.85 6.57 8.45
CA HIS A 110 14.96 7.49 8.74
C HIS A 110 14.53 8.83 9.35
N GLU A 111 13.35 8.96 9.98
CA GLU A 111 12.93 10.24 10.59
C GLU A 111 13.94 10.75 11.65
N GLU A 112 14.49 9.86 12.46
CA GLU A 112 15.48 10.21 13.50
C GLU A 112 16.82 10.63 12.89
N VAL A 113 17.30 9.88 11.89
CA VAL A 113 18.60 10.14 11.25
C VAL A 113 18.60 11.46 10.50
N ILE A 114 17.52 11.75 9.77
CA ILE A 114 17.41 13.00 9.01
C ILE A 114 17.15 14.20 9.93
N THR A 115 16.46 14.00 11.07
CA THR A 115 16.31 15.04 12.09
C THR A 115 17.64 15.37 12.75
N ASP A 116 18.48 14.35 13.02
CA ASP A 116 19.83 14.54 13.52
C ASP A 116 20.72 15.30 12.52
N LEU A 117 20.64 14.98 11.23
CA LEU A 117 21.31 15.76 10.20
C LEU A 117 20.81 17.21 10.19
N ALA A 118 19.48 17.40 10.18
CA ALA A 118 18.88 18.73 10.12
C ALA A 118 19.26 19.61 11.30
N ARG A 119 19.26 19.09 12.55
CA ARG A 119 19.63 19.88 13.74
C ARG A 119 21.11 20.30 13.75
N ASN A 120 21.98 19.61 13.02
CA ASN A 120 23.39 19.96 12.91
C ASN A 120 23.69 20.92 11.74
N GLU A 121 22.93 20.84 10.64
CA GLU A 121 23.21 21.59 9.40
C GLU A 121 22.30 22.81 9.17
N LEU A 122 21.09 22.81 9.75
CA LEU A 122 20.14 23.90 9.65
C LEU A 122 20.22 24.78 10.90
N SER A 123 20.54 26.06 10.72
CA SER A 123 20.71 27.01 11.83
C SER A 123 19.84 28.27 11.71
N SER A 124 19.30 28.55 10.52
CA SER A 124 18.50 29.75 10.25
C SER A 124 17.28 29.44 9.40
N TYR A 125 16.19 30.17 9.67
CA TYR A 125 14.96 30.16 8.85
C TYR A 125 15.21 30.42 7.35
N LYS A 126 16.31 31.11 7.00
CA LYS A 126 16.69 31.38 5.60
C LYS A 126 17.07 30.12 4.80
N GLN A 127 17.35 29.02 5.48
CA GLN A 127 17.62 27.72 4.87
C GLN A 127 16.32 26.93 4.62
N LEU A 128 15.16 27.44 5.05
CA LEU A 128 13.87 26.77 4.97
C LEU A 128 12.96 27.41 3.89
N PRO A 129 12.07 26.63 3.26
CA PRO A 129 11.94 25.19 3.40
C PRO A 129 13.06 24.43 2.69
N ILE A 130 13.38 23.23 3.19
CA ILE A 130 14.28 22.28 2.53
C ILE A 130 13.61 20.91 2.48
N ASN A 131 13.81 20.17 1.39
CA ASN A 131 13.30 18.81 1.23
C ASN A 131 14.44 17.89 0.80
N LEU A 132 14.71 16.86 1.59
CA LEU A 132 15.81 15.91 1.40
C LEU A 132 15.23 14.52 1.15
N TYR A 133 15.79 13.74 0.24
CA TYR A 133 15.31 12.37 0.00
C TYR A 133 16.45 11.38 -0.24
N GLN A 134 16.17 10.10 -0.08
CA GLN A 134 17.09 9.03 -0.49
C GLN A 134 16.33 7.92 -1.19
N ILE A 135 17.04 7.07 -1.94
CA ILE A 135 16.53 5.78 -2.42
C ILE A 135 17.44 4.70 -1.82
N GLN A 136 16.94 3.97 -0.81
CA GLN A 136 17.79 3.18 0.07
C GLN A 136 17.07 1.95 0.63
N THR A 137 17.84 0.91 0.94
CA THR A 137 17.38 -0.37 1.51
C THR A 137 16.94 -0.25 2.97
N LYS A 138 15.65 -0.52 3.21
CA LYS A 138 15.03 -0.60 4.54
C LYS A 138 14.94 -2.03 5.01
N PHE A 139 14.85 -2.20 6.34
CA PHE A 139 14.58 -3.49 6.96
C PHE A 139 13.43 -3.39 7.97
N ARG A 140 12.40 -4.24 7.81
CA ARG A 140 11.32 -4.45 8.80
C ARG A 140 11.22 -5.95 9.06
N ASP A 141 11.32 -6.39 10.31
CA ASP A 141 11.22 -7.82 10.66
C ASP A 141 9.76 -8.28 10.71
N GLU A 142 9.10 -8.17 9.55
CA GLU A 142 7.69 -8.51 9.36
C GLU A 142 7.40 -9.93 9.86
N ILE A 143 6.39 -10.07 10.73
CA ILE A 143 6.02 -11.34 11.37
C ILE A 143 5.65 -12.42 10.35
N ARG A 144 5.00 -12.02 9.25
CA ARG A 144 4.56 -12.90 8.16
C ARG A 144 4.89 -12.29 6.80
N PRO A 145 6.16 -12.36 6.35
CA PRO A 145 6.54 -11.89 5.03
C PRO A 145 5.81 -12.73 3.98
N ARG A 146 5.09 -12.06 3.08
CA ARG A 146 4.23 -12.70 2.08
C ARG A 146 4.22 -11.89 0.79
N PHE A 147 3.68 -12.49 -0.26
CA PHE A 147 3.45 -11.80 -1.53
C PHE A 147 4.72 -11.26 -2.22
N GLY A 148 5.85 -11.94 -2.03
CA GLY A 148 7.09 -11.59 -2.69
C GLY A 148 7.63 -10.23 -2.23
N LEU A 149 7.80 -9.32 -3.18
CA LEU A 149 8.29 -7.96 -2.94
C LEU A 149 7.22 -7.00 -2.41
N MET A 150 5.94 -7.41 -2.37
CA MET A 150 4.89 -6.55 -1.83
C MET A 150 5.01 -6.41 -0.31
N ARG A 151 5.38 -7.49 0.38
CA ARG A 151 5.57 -7.51 1.83
C ARG A 151 6.78 -8.36 2.24
N GLY A 152 7.95 -7.85 1.87
CA GLY A 152 9.26 -8.39 2.26
C GLY A 152 9.78 -7.82 3.57
N ARG A 153 10.89 -8.37 4.06
CA ARG A 153 11.62 -7.83 5.22
C ARG A 153 12.67 -6.81 4.84
N GLU A 154 13.37 -7.06 3.74
CA GLU A 154 14.31 -6.12 3.14
C GLU A 154 13.73 -5.61 1.81
N PHE A 155 13.69 -4.29 1.63
CA PHE A 155 13.09 -3.67 0.45
C PHE A 155 13.71 -2.30 0.16
N ILE A 156 13.64 -1.85 -1.10
CA ILE A 156 14.05 -0.50 -1.49
C ILE A 156 12.88 0.45 -1.31
N MET A 157 13.13 1.55 -0.61
CA MET A 157 12.19 2.65 -0.45
C MET A 157 12.84 3.95 -0.88
N LYS A 158 12.07 4.80 -1.55
CA LYS A 158 12.36 6.23 -1.60
C LYS A 158 11.67 6.89 -0.43
N ASP A 159 12.41 7.49 0.47
CA ASP A 159 11.93 8.23 1.62
C ASP A 159 12.46 9.66 1.56
N ALA A 160 11.57 10.63 1.68
CA ALA A 160 11.86 12.06 1.64
C ALA A 160 11.33 12.73 2.90
N TYR A 161 11.99 13.81 3.32
CA TYR A 161 11.75 14.52 4.55
C TYR A 161 11.93 16.01 4.32
N SER A 162 10.90 16.78 4.63
CA SER A 162 10.91 18.22 4.51
C SER A 162 10.92 18.90 5.88
N PHE A 163 11.56 20.06 5.95
CA PHE A 163 11.68 20.87 7.16
C PHE A 163 11.19 22.29 6.90
N HIS A 164 10.40 22.80 7.84
CA HIS A 164 9.61 24.00 7.67
C HIS A 164 9.61 24.86 8.93
N ALA A 165 9.53 26.17 8.74
CA ALA A 165 9.38 27.12 9.85
C ALA A 165 7.94 27.12 10.42
N ASP A 166 6.96 26.74 9.61
CA ASP A 166 5.54 26.75 9.98
C ASP A 166 4.71 25.76 9.13
N GLN A 167 3.47 25.57 9.56
CA GLN A 167 2.49 24.66 8.96
C GLN A 167 2.10 25.05 7.52
N ALA A 168 2.08 26.35 7.19
CA ALA A 168 1.69 26.81 5.86
C ALA A 168 2.77 26.44 4.83
N SER A 169 4.04 26.60 5.20
CA SER A 169 5.18 26.14 4.42
C SER A 169 5.16 24.62 4.21
N LEU A 170 4.81 23.85 5.25
CA LEU A 170 4.66 22.40 5.17
C LEU A 170 3.59 21.98 4.17
N GLN A 171 2.41 22.62 4.20
CA GLN A 171 1.32 22.33 3.27
C GLN A 171 1.75 22.51 1.80
N VAL A 172 2.49 23.59 1.48
CA VAL A 172 2.95 23.83 0.11
C VAL A 172 3.88 22.73 -0.40
N THR A 173 4.79 22.22 0.43
CA THR A 173 5.65 21.09 0.03
C THR A 173 4.87 19.78 0.00
N TYR A 174 3.91 19.58 0.91
CA TYR A 174 3.02 18.42 0.90
C TYR A 174 2.26 18.31 -0.43
N ASP A 175 1.61 19.39 -0.88
CA ASP A 175 0.88 19.43 -2.15
C ASP A 175 1.81 19.19 -3.34
N ARG A 176 3.04 19.72 -3.28
CA ARG A 176 4.06 19.47 -4.31
C ARG A 176 4.49 18.00 -4.35
N MET A 177 4.66 17.35 -3.20
CA MET A 177 4.98 15.93 -3.12
C MET A 177 3.82 15.08 -3.61
N HIS A 178 2.58 15.45 -3.28
CA HIS A 178 1.39 14.79 -3.82
C HIS A 178 1.41 14.80 -5.36
N GLN A 179 1.63 15.97 -5.97
CA GLN A 179 1.71 16.08 -7.43
C GLN A 179 2.90 15.30 -8.02
N ALA A 180 4.07 15.35 -7.39
CA ALA A 180 5.24 14.62 -7.85
C ALA A 180 5.00 13.10 -7.84
N TYR A 181 4.30 12.58 -6.82
CA TYR A 181 3.90 11.18 -6.77
C TYR A 181 2.91 10.82 -7.86
N CYS A 182 1.91 11.67 -8.11
CA CYS A 182 1.00 11.49 -9.24
C CYS A 182 1.79 11.38 -10.55
N ASN A 183 2.74 12.27 -10.79
CA ASN A 183 3.58 12.23 -11.99
C ASN A 183 4.38 10.92 -12.08
N VAL A 184 5.01 10.48 -10.97
CA VAL A 184 5.75 9.22 -10.93
C VAL A 184 4.87 8.05 -11.38
N PHE A 185 3.71 7.87 -10.75
CA PHE A 185 2.85 6.71 -11.05
C PHE A 185 2.19 6.81 -12.43
N THR A 186 1.89 8.02 -12.91
CA THR A 186 1.45 8.24 -14.30
C THR A 186 2.55 7.87 -15.30
N ARG A 187 3.80 8.30 -15.10
CA ARG A 187 4.93 7.99 -15.99
C ARG A 187 5.30 6.50 -16.00
N LEU A 188 5.07 5.81 -14.88
CA LEU A 188 5.19 4.36 -14.78
C LEU A 188 4.09 3.60 -15.53
N GLY A 189 3.01 4.29 -15.93
CA GLY A 189 1.88 3.71 -16.66
C GLY A 189 0.90 2.95 -15.76
N LEU A 190 0.81 3.31 -14.48
CA LEU A 190 -0.03 2.63 -13.50
C LEU A 190 -1.41 3.27 -13.42
N LYS A 191 -2.47 2.46 -13.25
CA LYS A 191 -3.77 2.93 -12.79
C LYS A 191 -3.72 2.97 -11.26
N PHE A 192 -3.64 4.18 -10.72
CA PHE A 192 -3.51 4.42 -9.29
C PHE A 192 -4.53 5.47 -8.81
N ARG A 193 -4.72 5.55 -7.49
CA ARG A 193 -5.51 6.60 -6.83
C ARG A 193 -4.81 7.08 -5.56
N PRO A 194 -4.63 8.41 -5.38
CA PRO A 194 -4.39 8.96 -4.06
C PRO A 194 -5.69 8.86 -3.24
N VAL A 195 -5.58 8.49 -1.97
CA VAL A 195 -6.70 8.35 -1.05
C VAL A 195 -6.34 8.97 0.30
N GLU A 196 -7.29 9.62 0.96
CA GLU A 196 -7.12 10.05 2.34
C GLU A 196 -6.87 8.85 3.25
N ALA A 197 -5.92 8.99 4.16
CA ALA A 197 -5.51 7.90 5.04
C ALA A 197 -5.49 8.33 6.51
N ASP A 198 -5.39 7.36 7.41
CA ASP A 198 -5.13 7.65 8.81
C ASP A 198 -3.68 8.13 9.00
N ASN A 199 -3.43 8.89 10.07
CA ASN A 199 -2.08 9.39 10.37
C ASN A 199 -1.24 8.34 11.12
N GLY A 200 -1.88 7.26 11.61
CA GLY A 200 -1.26 6.11 12.24
C GLY A 200 -0.35 6.44 13.42
N SER A 201 0.54 5.50 13.75
CA SER A 201 1.55 5.64 14.81
C SER A 201 2.66 6.65 14.47
N ILE A 202 2.79 7.01 13.19
CA ILE A 202 3.72 8.04 12.73
C ILE A 202 3.29 9.41 13.30
N GLY A 203 1.98 9.65 13.41
CA GLY A 203 1.38 10.85 13.97
C GLY A 203 1.32 12.01 12.96
N GLY A 204 0.73 13.14 13.38
CA GLY A 204 0.61 14.35 12.55
C GLY A 204 -0.81 14.65 12.06
N ALA A 205 -0.94 15.47 11.00
CA ALA A 205 -2.22 15.90 10.45
C ALA A 205 -2.20 15.99 8.91
N GLY A 206 -2.96 15.15 8.22
CA GLY A 206 -2.99 15.14 6.75
C GLY A 206 -2.09 14.05 6.19
N SER A 207 -2.74 12.99 5.72
CA SER A 207 -2.13 11.73 5.30
C SER A 207 -2.80 11.28 4.01
N HIS A 208 -2.01 10.97 2.99
CA HIS A 208 -2.52 10.41 1.73
C HIS A 208 -1.69 9.20 1.34
N GLU A 209 -2.38 8.10 1.08
CA GLU A 209 -1.83 6.89 0.49
C GLU A 209 -2.03 6.91 -1.03
N PHE A 210 -1.12 6.29 -1.75
CA PHE A 210 -1.20 6.11 -3.20
C PHE A 210 -1.32 4.63 -3.49
N HIS A 211 -2.46 4.24 -4.06
CA HIS A 211 -2.81 2.84 -4.28
C HIS A 211 -2.82 2.50 -5.76
N VAL A 212 -2.09 1.45 -6.16
CA VAL A 212 -2.29 0.81 -7.47
C VAL A 212 -3.51 -0.09 -7.40
N LEU A 213 -4.44 0.07 -8.34
CA LEU A 213 -5.66 -0.72 -8.37
C LEU A 213 -5.36 -2.16 -8.82
N ALA A 214 -5.57 -3.12 -7.92
CA ALA A 214 -5.37 -4.55 -8.16
C ALA A 214 -6.22 -5.39 -7.18
N GLU A 215 -6.82 -6.48 -7.64
CA GLU A 215 -7.65 -7.37 -6.81
C GLU A 215 -6.87 -8.07 -5.69
N SER A 216 -5.54 -8.17 -5.84
CA SER A 216 -4.60 -8.72 -4.86
C SER A 216 -4.18 -7.70 -3.80
N GLY A 217 -4.66 -6.47 -3.86
CA GLY A 217 -4.45 -5.43 -2.85
C GLY A 217 -4.87 -5.88 -1.46
N GLU A 218 -4.07 -5.51 -0.45
CA GLU A 218 -4.39 -5.78 0.96
C GLU A 218 -5.36 -4.73 1.52
N ASP A 219 -5.42 -3.55 0.92
CA ASP A 219 -6.18 -2.40 1.41
C ASP A 219 -7.49 -2.24 0.63
N ASP A 220 -8.57 -2.01 1.37
CA ASP A 220 -9.86 -1.63 0.79
C ASP A 220 -9.92 -0.10 0.71
N ILE A 221 -10.01 0.40 -0.53
CA ILE A 221 -10.12 1.82 -0.83
C ILE A 221 -11.54 2.17 -1.26
N VAL A 222 -12.03 3.25 -0.68
CA VAL A 222 -13.38 3.76 -0.83
C VAL A 222 -13.32 4.97 -1.74
N PHE A 223 -14.22 5.08 -2.72
CA PHE A 223 -14.32 6.26 -3.56
C PHE A 223 -15.76 6.56 -3.94
N SER A 224 -16.06 7.83 -4.13
CA SER A 224 -17.37 8.27 -4.58
C SER A 224 -17.55 8.02 -6.09
N ASN A 225 -18.77 7.67 -6.50
CA ASN A 225 -19.17 7.66 -7.91
C ASN A 225 -19.68 9.04 -8.40
N GLY A 226 -19.77 10.04 -7.53
CA GLY A 226 -20.27 11.39 -7.81
C GLY A 226 -19.26 12.52 -7.63
N SER A 227 -18.05 12.22 -7.14
CA SER A 227 -16.99 13.21 -6.88
C SER A 227 -15.58 12.58 -6.90
N ASP A 228 -14.57 13.37 -6.58
CA ASP A 228 -13.18 12.92 -6.43
C ASP A 228 -12.85 12.39 -5.02
N TYR A 229 -13.85 12.26 -4.13
CA TYR A 229 -13.64 11.71 -2.80
C TYR A 229 -13.07 10.29 -2.88
N ALA A 230 -11.94 10.07 -2.21
CA ALA A 230 -11.35 8.76 -2.05
C ALA A 230 -10.62 8.66 -0.70
N ALA A 231 -10.82 7.58 0.03
CA ALA A 231 -10.22 7.33 1.34
C ALA A 231 -9.91 5.84 1.53
N ASN A 232 -8.91 5.51 2.32
CA ASN A 232 -8.77 4.17 2.89
C ASN A 232 -10.02 3.85 3.74
N ILE A 233 -10.51 2.62 3.73
CA ILE A 233 -11.69 2.21 4.53
C ILE A 233 -11.50 2.52 6.03
N GLU A 234 -10.27 2.49 6.51
CA GLU A 234 -9.89 2.85 7.88
C GLU A 234 -10.21 4.31 8.19
N LYS A 235 -10.12 5.20 7.19
CA LYS A 235 -10.37 6.65 7.31
C LYS A 235 -11.77 7.08 6.83
N ALA A 236 -12.36 6.34 5.89
CA ALA A 236 -13.55 6.76 5.17
C ALA A 236 -14.74 7.05 6.11
N GLU A 237 -15.21 8.30 6.16
CA GLU A 237 -16.29 8.69 7.08
C GLU A 237 -17.60 7.96 6.75
N ALA A 238 -18.20 7.36 7.77
CA ALA A 238 -19.48 6.68 7.64
C ALA A 238 -20.64 7.61 7.99
N VAL A 239 -21.48 7.88 6.99
CA VAL A 239 -22.73 8.61 7.14
C VAL A 239 -23.90 7.62 7.07
N PRO A 240 -24.86 7.64 8.00
CA PRO A 240 -26.03 6.78 7.94
C PRO A 240 -26.85 7.01 6.67
N ARG A 241 -27.50 5.95 6.17
CA ARG A 241 -28.44 6.04 5.04
C ARG A 241 -29.75 6.69 5.46
N GLU A 242 -30.16 6.40 6.68
CA GLU A 242 -31.37 6.91 7.28
C GLU A 242 -31.17 8.36 7.72
N THR A 243 -32.19 9.21 7.54
CA THR A 243 -32.14 10.63 7.89
C THR A 243 -32.90 10.97 9.17
N SER A 244 -33.73 10.06 9.67
CA SER A 244 -34.54 10.24 10.86
C SER A 244 -34.80 8.92 11.57
N ARG A 245 -34.86 8.96 12.90
CA ARG A 245 -35.26 7.82 13.75
C ARG A 245 -36.78 7.60 13.68
N PRO A 246 -37.27 6.40 13.32
CA PRO A 246 -38.70 6.09 13.38
C PRO A 246 -39.26 6.13 14.81
N ALA A 247 -40.57 6.37 14.94
CA ALA A 247 -41.23 6.33 16.24
C ALA A 247 -41.34 4.88 16.78
N PRO A 248 -41.31 4.69 18.12
CA PRO A 248 -41.48 3.37 18.73
C PRO A 248 -42.80 2.70 18.32
N SER A 249 -42.75 1.43 17.93
CA SER A 249 -43.93 0.65 17.52
C SER A 249 -44.08 -0.68 18.28
N GLU A 250 -43.04 -1.11 19.00
CA GLU A 250 -43.07 -2.34 19.83
C GLU A 250 -42.86 -2.03 21.31
N GLU A 251 -43.44 -2.84 22.20
CA GLU A 251 -43.10 -2.81 23.63
C GLU A 251 -41.76 -3.52 23.89
N LEU A 252 -40.98 -2.97 24.82
CA LEU A 252 -39.75 -3.59 25.30
C LEU A 252 -40.09 -4.90 26.03
N ARG A 253 -39.51 -6.01 25.58
CA ARG A 253 -39.73 -7.34 26.19
C ARG A 253 -38.44 -8.13 26.30
N LEU A 254 -38.30 -8.87 27.40
CA LEU A 254 -37.19 -9.80 27.61
C LEU A 254 -37.51 -11.14 26.93
N VAL A 255 -36.55 -11.67 26.18
CA VAL A 255 -36.67 -12.92 25.42
C VAL A 255 -35.52 -13.84 25.81
N ASP A 256 -35.83 -15.11 26.07
CA ASP A 256 -34.82 -16.15 26.28
C ASP A 256 -34.20 -16.55 24.93
N THR A 257 -32.88 -16.48 24.84
CA THR A 257 -32.07 -16.72 23.64
C THR A 257 -30.84 -17.63 23.93
N PRO A 258 -31.03 -18.84 24.47
CA PRO A 258 -29.92 -19.73 24.83
C PRO A 258 -29.06 -20.15 23.63
N ASP A 259 -29.67 -20.26 22.45
CA ASP A 259 -29.01 -20.73 21.24
C ASP A 259 -28.49 -19.60 20.32
N ALA A 260 -28.60 -18.33 20.74
CA ALA A 260 -28.20 -17.18 19.94
C ALA A 260 -27.13 -16.32 20.64
N LYS A 261 -25.89 -16.45 20.18
CA LYS A 261 -24.71 -15.68 20.63
C LYS A 261 -24.12 -14.79 19.54
N THR A 262 -24.59 -14.94 18.30
CA THR A 262 -24.15 -14.18 17.14
C THR A 262 -25.33 -13.47 16.47
N ILE A 263 -25.03 -12.43 15.69
CA ILE A 263 -26.04 -11.72 14.90
C ILE A 263 -26.75 -12.67 13.94
N ALA A 264 -26.01 -13.56 13.26
CA ALA A 264 -26.61 -14.55 12.35
C ALA A 264 -27.65 -15.43 13.05
N GLN A 265 -27.34 -15.92 14.26
CA GLN A 265 -28.27 -16.73 15.05
C GLN A 265 -29.50 -15.92 15.52
N LEU A 266 -29.34 -14.64 15.84
CA LEU A 266 -30.47 -13.77 16.18
C LEU A 266 -31.40 -13.55 14.98
N VAL A 267 -30.82 -13.29 13.80
CA VAL A 267 -31.57 -13.09 12.56
C VAL A 267 -32.33 -14.35 12.17
N GLU A 268 -31.64 -15.50 12.09
CA GLU A 268 -32.23 -16.78 11.67
C GLU A 268 -33.19 -17.35 12.72
N GLY A 269 -32.82 -17.32 13.99
CA GLY A 269 -33.57 -17.96 15.07
C GLY A 269 -34.80 -17.19 15.53
N TYR A 270 -34.81 -15.86 15.37
CA TYR A 270 -35.86 -14.99 15.91
C TYR A 270 -36.53 -14.12 14.84
N ASN A 271 -36.20 -14.33 13.57
CA ASN A 271 -36.76 -13.59 12.43
C ASN A 271 -36.65 -12.05 12.60
N LEU A 272 -35.54 -11.61 13.18
CA LEU A 272 -35.20 -10.20 13.30
C LEU A 272 -34.45 -9.75 12.05
N PRO A 273 -34.86 -8.65 11.39
CA PRO A 273 -34.03 -8.03 10.36
C PRO A 273 -32.65 -7.70 10.92
N ILE A 274 -31.59 -7.87 10.13
CA ILE A 274 -30.22 -7.63 10.59
C ILE A 274 -30.02 -6.16 11.03
N GLU A 275 -30.75 -5.24 10.39
CA GLU A 275 -30.79 -3.80 10.70
C GLU A 275 -31.47 -3.50 12.04
N LYS A 276 -32.18 -4.49 12.62
CA LYS A 276 -32.80 -4.45 13.95
C LYS A 276 -31.95 -5.17 15.00
N THR A 277 -30.68 -5.44 14.73
CA THR A 277 -29.75 -6.04 15.69
C THR A 277 -28.54 -5.13 15.90
N VAL A 278 -27.85 -5.28 17.04
CA VAL A 278 -26.62 -4.53 17.36
C VAL A 278 -25.54 -5.45 17.90
N LYS A 279 -24.27 -5.10 17.64
CA LYS A 279 -23.09 -5.71 18.25
C LYS A 279 -22.57 -4.77 19.33
N THR A 280 -22.40 -5.28 20.55
CA THR A 280 -21.76 -4.56 21.65
C THR A 280 -20.34 -5.08 21.81
N LEU A 281 -19.34 -4.26 21.51
CA LEU A 281 -17.92 -4.56 21.65
C LEU A 281 -17.38 -3.81 22.86
N VAL A 282 -16.79 -4.51 23.83
CA VAL A 282 -16.22 -3.89 25.02
C VAL A 282 -14.72 -3.83 24.87
N VAL A 283 -14.16 -2.64 25.04
CA VAL A 283 -12.75 -2.34 24.82
C VAL A 283 -12.15 -1.67 26.05
N HIS A 284 -10.83 -1.71 26.16
CA HIS A 284 -10.10 -1.00 27.20
C HIS A 284 -10.18 0.52 26.98
N ALA A 285 -10.30 1.26 28.08
CA ALA A 285 -10.18 2.71 28.09
C ALA A 285 -8.70 3.14 28.13
N GLU A 286 -8.41 4.40 27.82
CA GLU A 286 -7.09 5.01 28.06
C GLU A 286 -6.67 4.90 29.53
N GLU A 287 -7.65 5.04 30.44
CA GLU A 287 -7.42 4.86 31.87
C GLU A 287 -7.29 3.36 32.19
N THR A 288 -6.11 2.96 32.67
CA THR A 288 -5.78 1.56 32.96
C THR A 288 -6.82 0.90 33.87
N GLY A 289 -7.32 -0.25 33.44
CA GLY A 289 -8.30 -1.05 34.18
C GLY A 289 -9.75 -0.61 34.04
N LYS A 290 -10.05 0.39 33.19
CA LYS A 290 -11.43 0.76 32.83
C LYS A 290 -11.80 0.23 31.45
N LEU A 291 -13.10 0.05 31.24
CA LEU A 291 -13.69 -0.47 29.99
C LEU A 291 -14.69 0.53 29.41
N ILE A 292 -14.89 0.48 28.09
CA ILE A 292 -15.87 1.25 27.33
C ILE A 292 -16.62 0.30 26.40
N ALA A 293 -17.92 0.50 26.23
CA ALA A 293 -18.74 -0.25 25.27
C ALA A 293 -18.96 0.56 23.99
N LEU A 294 -18.61 -0.05 22.86
CA LEU A 294 -18.81 0.45 21.51
C LEU A 294 -19.94 -0.34 20.86
N ILE A 295 -20.94 0.34 20.30
CA ILE A 295 -22.12 -0.32 19.73
C ILE A 295 -22.28 0.04 18.25
N ILE A 296 -22.34 -0.99 17.40
CA ILE A 296 -22.59 -0.87 15.96
C ILE A 296 -23.80 -1.73 15.56
N ARG A 297 -24.41 -1.43 14.41
CA ARG A 297 -25.53 -2.22 13.87
C ARG A 297 -25.04 -3.61 13.41
N GLY A 298 -25.91 -4.62 13.44
CA GLY A 298 -25.53 -6.02 13.21
C GLY A 298 -24.94 -6.31 11.83
N ASP A 299 -25.32 -5.54 10.81
CA ASP A 299 -24.81 -5.58 9.44
C ASP A 299 -23.52 -4.80 9.23
N HIS A 300 -23.02 -4.09 10.25
CA HIS A 300 -21.80 -3.30 10.18
C HIS A 300 -20.64 -3.97 10.93
N GLU A 301 -19.42 -3.57 10.59
CA GLU A 301 -18.18 -3.98 11.26
C GLU A 301 -17.55 -2.78 11.95
N LEU A 302 -16.93 -3.03 13.11
CA LEU A 302 -16.23 -1.99 13.86
C LEU A 302 -14.99 -1.60 13.08
N ASN A 303 -14.80 -0.30 12.87
CA ASN A 303 -13.55 0.23 12.39
C ASN A 303 -12.64 0.44 13.61
N GLU A 304 -11.62 -0.39 13.75
CA GLU A 304 -10.74 -0.37 14.93
C GLU A 304 -9.95 0.94 15.05
N ILE A 305 -9.57 1.56 13.93
CA ILE A 305 -8.85 2.83 13.88
C ILE A 305 -9.74 3.98 14.36
N LYS A 306 -10.97 4.07 13.83
CA LYS A 306 -11.96 5.06 14.29
C LYS A 306 -12.31 4.86 15.76
N ALA A 307 -12.40 3.61 16.22
CA ALA A 307 -12.63 3.28 17.62
C ALA A 307 -11.48 3.78 18.51
N ALA A 308 -10.23 3.46 18.16
CA ALA A 308 -9.05 3.92 18.89
C ALA A 308 -8.86 5.45 18.88
N ASN A 309 -9.39 6.12 17.84
CA ASN A 309 -9.38 7.58 17.73
C ASN A 309 -10.47 8.28 18.59
N GLN A 310 -11.36 7.52 19.25
CA GLN A 310 -12.37 8.12 20.13
C GLN A 310 -11.76 8.54 21.48
N PRO A 311 -12.11 9.73 22.00
CA PRO A 311 -11.64 10.15 23.31
C PRO A 311 -11.95 9.13 24.42
N GLY A 312 -10.91 8.73 25.16
CA GLY A 312 -11.02 7.80 26.28
C GLY A 312 -10.94 6.32 25.91
N VAL A 313 -10.92 5.95 24.63
CA VAL A 313 -10.64 4.59 24.18
C VAL A 313 -9.14 4.36 24.08
N ALA A 314 -8.64 3.20 24.52
CA ALA A 314 -7.22 2.88 24.40
C ALA A 314 -6.76 2.89 22.93
N SER A 315 -5.60 3.50 22.68
CA SER A 315 -4.92 3.47 21.38
C SER A 315 -3.49 2.94 21.57
N PRO A 316 -3.14 1.75 21.03
CA PRO A 316 -3.94 0.90 20.13
C PRO A 316 -5.17 0.28 20.80
N LEU A 317 -6.18 -0.07 20.00
CA LEU A 317 -7.41 -0.70 20.47
C LEU A 317 -7.12 -2.06 21.12
N VAL A 318 -7.67 -2.29 22.31
CA VAL A 318 -7.59 -3.58 23.00
C VAL A 318 -8.99 -4.04 23.39
N MET A 319 -9.39 -5.23 22.93
CA MET A 319 -10.65 -5.85 23.30
C MET A 319 -10.60 -6.38 24.73
N ALA A 320 -11.70 -6.25 25.46
CA ALA A 320 -11.84 -6.86 26.78
C ALA A 320 -11.89 -8.40 26.66
N SER A 321 -11.26 -9.08 27.62
CA SER A 321 -11.31 -10.52 27.78
C SER A 321 -12.64 -11.00 28.37
N GLU A 322 -13.00 -12.26 28.16
CA GLU A 322 -14.25 -12.82 28.72
C GLU A 322 -14.31 -12.72 30.26
N ALA A 323 -13.18 -12.85 30.94
CA ALA A 323 -13.10 -12.68 32.39
C ALA A 323 -13.49 -11.25 32.81
N GLU A 324 -12.93 -10.24 32.13
CA GLU A 324 -13.25 -8.83 32.39
C GLU A 324 -14.72 -8.51 32.12
N LEU A 325 -15.31 -9.09 31.07
CA LEU A 325 -16.74 -8.95 30.76
C LEU A 325 -17.61 -9.48 31.91
N ARG A 326 -17.31 -10.70 32.39
CA ARG A 326 -18.08 -11.34 33.46
C ARG A 326 -17.93 -10.61 34.79
N ASP A 327 -16.71 -10.19 35.12
CA ASP A 327 -16.43 -9.47 36.36
C ASP A 327 -17.13 -8.10 36.41
N THR A 328 -17.24 -7.43 35.25
CA THR A 328 -17.77 -6.06 35.16
C THR A 328 -19.26 -6.00 34.90
N ILE A 329 -19.78 -6.88 34.03
CA ILE A 329 -21.15 -6.82 33.51
C ILE A 329 -22.01 -7.97 34.05
N GLY A 330 -21.40 -9.09 34.44
CA GLY A 330 -22.11 -10.30 34.90
C GLY A 330 -22.60 -11.20 33.76
N ALA A 331 -22.25 -10.91 32.50
CA ALA A 331 -22.60 -11.69 31.32
C ALA A 331 -21.43 -11.79 30.33
N GLY A 332 -21.44 -12.82 29.50
CA GLY A 332 -20.45 -13.04 28.45
C GLY A 332 -20.80 -12.37 27.12
N ALA A 333 -19.85 -12.46 26.18
CA ALA A 333 -20.08 -12.05 24.79
C ALA A 333 -21.30 -12.75 24.18
N GLY A 334 -22.08 -12.02 23.37
CA GLY A 334 -23.30 -12.51 22.76
C GLY A 334 -24.58 -12.31 23.60
N SER A 335 -24.49 -11.68 24.77
CA SER A 335 -25.68 -11.26 25.55
C SER A 335 -25.55 -9.84 26.13
N LEU A 336 -24.63 -9.04 25.58
CA LEU A 336 -24.32 -7.68 26.04
C LEU A 336 -25.12 -6.61 25.29
N GLY A 337 -25.60 -5.60 26.01
CA GLY A 337 -26.33 -4.47 25.44
C GLY A 337 -26.25 -3.19 26.27
N PRO A 338 -26.77 -2.06 25.78
CA PRO A 338 -26.63 -0.76 26.44
C PRO A 338 -27.47 -0.59 27.71
N LEU A 339 -28.62 -1.27 27.79
CA LEU A 339 -29.55 -1.10 28.90
C LEU A 339 -29.00 -1.70 30.20
N ASN A 340 -28.96 -0.90 31.27
CA ASN A 340 -28.38 -1.26 32.58
C ASN A 340 -26.87 -1.61 32.53
N LEU A 341 -26.15 -1.16 31.50
CA LEU A 341 -24.71 -1.42 31.41
C LEU A 341 -23.92 -0.45 32.32
N PRO A 342 -23.04 -0.94 33.22
CA PRO A 342 -22.29 -0.10 34.15
C PRO A 342 -21.03 0.52 33.53
N LEU A 343 -21.03 0.78 32.23
CA LEU A 343 -19.87 1.26 31.45
C LEU A 343 -20.23 2.54 30.68
N PRO A 344 -19.24 3.41 30.37
CA PRO A 344 -19.40 4.41 29.32
C PRO A 344 -19.76 3.74 28.00
N ILE A 345 -20.70 4.33 27.26
CA ILE A 345 -21.19 3.81 25.98
C ILE A 345 -20.96 4.85 24.89
N ILE A 346 -20.42 4.39 23.77
CA ILE A 346 -20.38 5.13 22.51
C ILE A 346 -21.13 4.29 21.47
N VAL A 347 -22.11 4.90 20.81
CA VAL A 347 -22.89 4.26 19.75
C VAL A 347 -22.53 4.83 18.39
N ASP A 348 -22.54 3.98 17.37
CA ASP A 348 -22.38 4.41 15.99
C ASP A 348 -23.55 5.30 15.54
N ARG A 349 -23.26 6.24 14.63
CA ARG A 349 -24.27 7.13 14.04
C ARG A 349 -25.50 6.38 13.49
N SER A 350 -25.33 5.23 12.85
CA SER A 350 -26.46 4.42 12.36
C SER A 350 -27.27 3.82 13.50
N VAL A 351 -26.64 3.45 14.62
CA VAL A 351 -27.31 2.90 15.81
C VAL A 351 -28.16 3.95 16.51
N ALA A 352 -27.72 5.21 16.55
CA ALA A 352 -28.49 6.31 17.12
C ALA A 352 -29.85 6.55 16.42
N LEU A 353 -29.96 6.13 15.15
CA LEU A 353 -31.17 6.27 14.33
C LEU A 353 -32.09 5.03 14.34
N MET A 354 -31.69 3.96 15.06
CA MET A 354 -32.51 2.75 15.16
C MET A 354 -33.73 2.95 16.07
N SER A 355 -34.78 2.18 15.80
CA SER A 355 -35.98 2.03 16.63
C SER A 355 -36.37 0.55 16.70
N ASP A 356 -37.14 0.16 17.71
CA ASP A 356 -37.68 -1.20 17.90
C ASP A 356 -36.67 -2.33 17.63
N PHE A 357 -35.46 -2.22 18.18
CA PHE A 357 -34.37 -3.14 17.86
C PHE A 357 -34.06 -4.11 19.01
N GLY A 358 -33.31 -5.16 18.70
CA GLY A 358 -32.83 -6.16 19.63
C GLY A 358 -31.48 -5.78 20.23
N ILE A 359 -31.35 -5.91 21.55
CA ILE A 359 -30.10 -5.71 22.31
C ILE A 359 -29.87 -6.88 23.28
N GLY A 360 -28.61 -7.18 23.62
CA GLY A 360 -28.33 -8.10 24.72
C GLY A 360 -28.86 -7.58 26.05
N ALA A 361 -29.29 -8.47 26.94
CA ALA A 361 -29.90 -8.08 28.21
C ALA A 361 -28.89 -7.86 29.36
N ASN A 362 -27.59 -8.00 29.11
CA ASN A 362 -26.54 -8.11 30.14
C ASN A 362 -26.81 -9.25 31.14
N VAL A 363 -27.50 -10.29 30.66
CA VAL A 363 -27.79 -11.55 31.35
C VAL A 363 -27.55 -12.64 30.32
N ASP A 364 -26.75 -13.64 30.66
CA ASP A 364 -26.45 -14.75 29.75
C ASP A 364 -27.76 -15.35 29.21
N ASP A 365 -27.76 -15.62 27.91
CA ASP A 365 -28.87 -16.29 27.20
C ASP A 365 -30.14 -15.45 27.11
N LYS A 366 -30.07 -14.12 27.23
CA LYS A 366 -31.25 -13.25 27.12
C LYS A 366 -30.98 -11.98 26.30
N HIS A 367 -32.02 -11.55 25.58
CA HIS A 367 -32.05 -10.31 24.83
C HIS A 367 -33.32 -9.51 25.12
N TYR A 368 -33.26 -8.20 24.98
CA TYR A 368 -34.45 -7.35 24.90
C TYR A 368 -34.80 -7.09 23.44
N PHE A 369 -36.06 -7.27 23.06
CA PHE A 369 -36.59 -6.88 21.75
C PHE A 369 -37.55 -5.70 21.87
N GLY A 370 -37.67 -4.91 20.79
CA GLY A 370 -38.48 -3.70 20.76
C GLY A 370 -37.85 -2.53 21.51
N PHE A 371 -36.53 -2.52 21.70
CA PHE A 371 -35.81 -1.45 22.39
C PHE A 371 -35.83 -0.14 21.59
N ASN A 372 -36.03 0.97 22.29
CA ASN A 372 -36.07 2.31 21.72
C ASN A 372 -35.32 3.33 22.58
N TRP A 373 -34.49 4.14 21.91
CA TRP A 373 -33.89 5.33 22.50
C TRP A 373 -34.95 6.31 23.02
N GLU A 374 -34.56 7.11 24.02
CA GLU A 374 -35.37 8.05 24.82
C GLU A 374 -36.48 7.41 25.66
N ARG A 375 -37.21 6.43 25.12
CA ARG A 375 -38.25 5.71 25.87
C ARG A 375 -37.63 4.80 26.93
N ASP A 376 -36.68 3.95 26.53
CA ASP A 376 -36.09 2.94 27.41
C ASP A 376 -34.73 3.41 27.98
N MET A 377 -34.01 4.24 27.23
CA MET A 377 -32.72 4.82 27.64
C MET A 377 -32.38 6.05 26.78
N PRO A 378 -31.83 7.14 27.34
CA PRO A 378 -31.32 8.27 26.54
C PRO A 378 -30.24 7.83 25.55
N VAL A 379 -30.09 8.55 24.43
CA VAL A 379 -29.01 8.27 23.47
C VAL A 379 -27.65 8.58 24.12
N PRO A 380 -26.69 7.62 24.12
CA PRO A 380 -25.32 7.86 24.61
C PRO A 380 -24.51 8.77 23.68
N THR A 381 -23.20 8.88 23.93
CA THR A 381 -22.28 9.54 23.00
C THR A 381 -22.38 8.89 21.62
N VAL A 382 -22.52 9.71 20.58
CA VAL A 382 -22.61 9.24 19.19
C VAL A 382 -21.30 9.54 18.47
N ALA A 383 -20.74 8.56 17.78
CA ALA A 383 -19.52 8.69 16.99
C ALA A 383 -19.58 7.90 15.68
N ASP A 384 -18.68 8.19 14.75
CA ASP A 384 -18.43 7.31 13.60
C ASP A 384 -17.53 6.15 14.06
N LEU A 385 -18.09 4.94 14.14
CA LEU A 385 -17.39 3.77 14.67
C LEU A 385 -17.26 2.64 13.65
N ARG A 386 -17.97 2.71 12.53
CA ARG A 386 -18.08 1.58 11.59
C ARG A 386 -17.23 1.76 10.34
N ASN A 387 -16.94 0.65 9.69
CA ASN A 387 -16.54 0.67 8.29
C ASN A 387 -17.73 1.08 7.42
N VAL A 388 -17.44 1.81 6.34
CA VAL A 388 -18.42 2.05 5.27
C VAL A 388 -18.70 0.76 4.51
N VAL A 389 -19.88 0.67 3.90
CA VAL A 389 -20.23 -0.44 3.01
C VAL A 389 -20.57 0.09 1.61
N SER A 390 -20.41 -0.74 0.58
CA SER A 390 -20.76 -0.35 -0.79
C SER A 390 -22.20 0.14 -0.89
N GLY A 391 -22.39 1.27 -1.56
CA GLY A 391 -23.69 1.97 -1.68
C GLY A 391 -24.03 2.92 -0.54
N ASP A 392 -23.16 3.07 0.48
CA ASP A 392 -23.31 4.14 1.46
C ASP A 392 -23.24 5.53 0.81
N PRO A 393 -23.91 6.54 1.37
CA PRO A 393 -23.81 7.91 0.87
C PRO A 393 -22.38 8.43 1.03
N SER A 394 -21.89 9.13 0.01
CA SER A 394 -20.58 9.80 0.10
C SER A 394 -20.63 10.90 1.18
N PRO A 395 -19.59 11.02 2.03
CA PRO A 395 -19.59 12.01 3.12
C PRO A 395 -19.56 13.46 2.62
N ASP A 396 -19.13 13.69 1.38
CA ASP A 396 -19.20 15.00 0.73
C ASP A 396 -20.58 15.34 0.13
N GLY A 397 -21.57 14.47 0.32
CA GLY A 397 -22.94 14.62 -0.15
C GLY A 397 -23.14 14.38 -1.65
N LYS A 398 -22.12 13.89 -2.38
CA LYS A 398 -22.17 13.69 -3.83
C LYS A 398 -22.01 12.22 -4.17
N GLY A 399 -23.12 11.56 -4.52
CA GLY A 399 -23.11 10.16 -4.95
C GLY A 399 -23.03 9.15 -3.81
N THR A 400 -22.64 7.94 -4.15
CA THR A 400 -22.50 6.80 -3.22
C THR A 400 -21.08 6.22 -3.30
N LEU A 401 -20.70 5.50 -2.26
CA LEU A 401 -19.38 4.90 -2.10
C LEU A 401 -19.30 3.54 -2.81
N GLU A 402 -18.22 3.36 -3.58
CA GLU A 402 -17.76 2.08 -4.10
C GLU A 402 -16.47 1.67 -3.38
N ILE A 403 -16.25 0.36 -3.23
CA ILE A 403 -15.06 -0.21 -2.58
C ILE A 403 -14.28 -1.01 -3.61
N LYS A 404 -12.98 -0.75 -3.72
CA LYS A 404 -12.02 -1.52 -4.54
C LYS A 404 -10.82 -1.90 -3.68
N ARG A 405 -9.99 -2.80 -4.21
CA ARG A 405 -8.73 -3.19 -3.57
C ARG A 405 -7.54 -2.45 -4.17
N GLY A 406 -6.62 -2.05 -3.31
CA GLY A 406 -5.43 -1.27 -3.63
C GLY A 406 -4.16 -1.90 -3.07
N ILE A 407 -3.06 -1.73 -3.80
CA ILE A 407 -1.71 -1.98 -3.29
C ILE A 407 -1.11 -0.61 -2.97
N GLU A 408 -0.89 -0.32 -1.69
CA GLU A 408 -0.24 0.91 -1.24
C GLU A 408 1.21 0.96 -1.77
N VAL A 409 1.48 1.85 -2.72
CA VAL A 409 2.81 2.02 -3.34
C VAL A 409 3.55 3.27 -2.86
N GLY A 410 2.85 4.17 -2.18
CA GLY A 410 3.45 5.34 -1.55
C GLY A 410 2.53 5.99 -0.53
N HIS A 411 3.12 6.78 0.36
CA HIS A 411 2.44 7.45 1.45
C HIS A 411 3.11 8.79 1.73
N ILE A 412 2.30 9.83 1.93
CA ILE A 412 2.76 11.16 2.33
C ILE A 412 2.10 11.60 3.65
N PHE A 413 2.89 12.14 4.57
CA PHE A 413 2.46 12.56 5.90
C PHE A 413 2.94 13.98 6.21
N GLN A 414 2.12 14.74 6.91
CA GLN A 414 2.58 15.93 7.63
C GLN A 414 2.83 15.52 9.09
N LEU A 415 4.08 15.29 9.45
CA LEU A 415 4.50 14.83 10.78
C LEU A 415 4.30 15.88 11.87
N GLY A 416 4.18 17.14 11.46
CA GLY A 416 4.24 18.27 12.36
C GLY A 416 5.60 18.33 13.07
N ASN A 417 5.59 18.61 14.36
CA ASN A 417 6.81 18.80 15.16
C ASN A 417 7.12 17.65 16.13
N LYS A 418 6.62 16.43 15.86
CA LYS A 418 6.85 15.24 16.72
C LYS A 418 8.34 14.97 16.96
N TYR A 419 9.09 14.77 15.88
CA TYR A 419 10.51 14.42 15.94
C TYR A 419 11.39 15.61 16.32
N SER A 420 11.11 16.78 15.74
CA SER A 420 11.85 18.01 16.01
C SER A 420 11.75 18.45 17.47
N LYS A 421 10.59 18.27 18.13
CA LYS A 421 10.47 18.50 19.58
C LYS A 421 11.27 17.50 20.39
N ALA A 422 11.13 16.20 20.11
CA ALA A 422 11.80 15.14 20.86
C ALA A 422 13.33 15.26 20.78
N MET A 423 13.85 15.58 19.59
CA MET A 423 15.29 15.64 19.28
C MET A 423 15.87 17.07 19.31
N LYS A 424 15.08 18.06 19.73
CA LYS A 424 15.45 19.48 19.84
C LYS A 424 16.02 20.06 18.53
N CYS A 425 15.35 19.79 17.41
CA CYS A 425 15.68 20.35 16.11
C CYS A 425 15.01 21.72 15.94
N GLU A 426 15.80 22.79 16.09
CA GLU A 426 15.35 24.17 16.08
C GLU A 426 16.26 25.04 15.19
N VAL A 427 15.70 26.11 14.62
CA VAL A 427 16.47 27.16 13.92
C VAL A 427 16.19 28.53 14.51
N LEU A 428 17.07 29.51 14.25
CA LEU A 428 16.73 30.91 14.52
C LEU A 428 15.69 31.41 13.52
N GLY A 429 14.52 31.81 14.04
CA GLY A 429 13.43 32.44 13.30
C GLY A 429 13.71 33.90 12.92
N GLU A 430 12.80 34.51 12.14
CA GLU A 430 12.93 35.91 11.67
C GLU A 430 13.07 36.93 12.80
N ASN A 431 12.45 36.63 13.95
CA ASN A 431 12.48 37.46 15.15
C ASN A 431 13.70 37.17 16.06
N GLY A 432 14.64 36.33 15.61
CA GLY A 432 15.81 35.91 16.38
C GLY A 432 15.52 34.92 17.51
N LYS A 433 14.31 34.38 17.61
CA LYS A 433 13.94 33.35 18.59
C LYS A 433 14.04 31.94 17.97
N PRO A 434 14.34 30.91 18.77
CA PRO A 434 14.28 29.53 18.31
C PRO A 434 12.87 29.15 17.81
N VAL A 435 12.83 28.45 16.69
CA VAL A 435 11.62 27.87 16.09
C VAL A 435 11.85 26.37 15.93
N THR A 436 11.03 25.57 16.60
CA THR A 436 10.99 24.12 16.40
C THR A 436 10.39 23.81 15.03
N LEU A 437 11.06 22.96 14.25
CA LEU A 437 10.70 22.76 12.85
C LEU A 437 9.43 21.92 12.70
N GLU A 438 8.55 22.33 11.78
CA GLU A 438 7.50 21.46 11.26
C GLU A 438 8.09 20.54 10.18
N MET A 439 7.65 19.28 10.15
CA MET A 439 8.22 18.24 9.29
C MET A 439 7.16 17.55 8.44
N GLY A 440 7.54 17.17 7.22
CA GLY A 440 6.79 16.22 6.38
C GLY A 440 7.65 14.99 6.08
N CYS A 441 7.02 13.84 5.84
CA CYS A 441 7.72 12.67 5.31
C CYS A 441 6.93 12.00 4.18
N TYR A 442 7.66 11.43 3.23
CA TYR A 442 7.12 10.99 1.95
C TYR A 442 7.80 9.70 1.49
N GLY A 443 7.12 8.56 1.58
CA GLY A 443 7.60 7.23 1.19
C GLY A 443 7.06 6.73 -0.16
N ILE A 444 7.89 6.07 -0.99
CA ILE A 444 7.48 5.23 -2.13
C ILE A 444 8.18 3.88 -1.99
N GLY A 445 7.43 2.79 -1.99
CA GLY A 445 7.98 1.44 -1.99
C GLY A 445 8.50 1.06 -3.37
N VAL A 446 9.72 1.45 -3.72
CA VAL A 446 10.32 1.23 -5.07
C VAL A 446 10.29 -0.24 -5.47
N SER A 447 10.67 -1.15 -4.57
CA SER A 447 10.59 -2.60 -4.84
C SER A 447 9.14 -3.08 -5.02
N ARG A 448 8.22 -2.55 -4.21
CA ARG A 448 6.78 -2.88 -4.25
C ARG A 448 6.13 -2.40 -5.56
N VAL A 449 6.50 -1.22 -6.05
CA VAL A 449 6.03 -0.67 -7.33
C VAL A 449 6.28 -1.62 -8.50
N VAL A 450 7.44 -2.30 -8.54
CA VAL A 450 7.75 -3.29 -9.59
C VAL A 450 6.76 -4.45 -9.57
N ALA A 451 6.42 -4.96 -8.37
CA ALA A 451 5.44 -6.04 -8.23
C ALA A 451 4.02 -5.56 -8.55
N ALA A 452 3.64 -4.37 -8.09
CA ALA A 452 2.33 -3.76 -8.36
C ALA A 452 2.10 -3.53 -9.87
N ALA A 453 3.14 -3.15 -10.61
CA ALA A 453 3.08 -3.04 -12.06
C ALA A 453 2.73 -4.38 -12.73
N ILE A 454 3.26 -5.50 -12.24
CA ILE A 454 2.99 -6.84 -12.77
C ILE A 454 1.59 -7.31 -12.36
N GLU A 455 1.15 -7.05 -11.12
CA GLU A 455 -0.23 -7.37 -10.69
C GLU A 455 -1.28 -6.78 -11.64
N GLN A 456 -1.06 -5.55 -12.09
CA GLN A 456 -1.96 -4.87 -13.02
C GLN A 456 -1.76 -5.27 -14.49
N ASN A 457 -0.54 -5.66 -14.88
CA ASN A 457 -0.17 -5.85 -16.27
C ASN A 457 0.49 -7.22 -16.49
N ASN A 458 -0.37 -8.23 -16.65
CA ASN A 458 0.03 -9.60 -16.99
C ASN A 458 -1.05 -10.31 -17.79
N ASP A 459 -0.68 -11.44 -18.39
CA ASP A 459 -1.60 -12.40 -18.99
C ASP A 459 -1.12 -13.85 -18.73
N GLU A 460 -1.79 -14.83 -19.34
CA GLU A 460 -1.46 -16.26 -19.22
C GLU A 460 -0.01 -16.60 -19.67
N ASN A 461 0.56 -15.80 -20.56
CA ASN A 461 1.90 -16.02 -21.13
C ASN A 461 2.99 -15.33 -20.31
N GLY A 462 2.66 -14.31 -19.52
CA GLY A 462 3.57 -13.70 -18.55
C GLY A 462 3.39 -12.20 -18.37
N ILE A 463 4.50 -11.49 -18.19
CA ILE A 463 4.48 -10.07 -17.82
C ILE A 463 4.17 -9.20 -19.04
N ILE A 464 3.44 -8.10 -18.83
CA ILE A 464 3.24 -7.04 -19.82
C ILE A 464 3.81 -5.74 -19.23
N TRP A 465 4.92 -5.26 -19.77
CA TRP A 465 5.51 -4.00 -19.33
C TRP A 465 4.95 -2.82 -20.12
N SER A 466 4.88 -1.65 -19.47
CA SER A 466 4.88 -0.38 -20.20
C SER A 466 6.25 -0.17 -20.87
N ASP A 467 6.29 0.62 -21.94
CA ASP A 467 7.55 0.96 -22.64
C ASP A 467 8.61 1.52 -21.69
N THR A 468 8.17 2.27 -20.68
CA THR A 468 9.03 2.89 -19.67
C THR A 468 9.67 1.88 -18.71
N LEU A 469 8.98 0.78 -18.41
CA LEU A 469 9.41 -0.21 -17.41
C LEU A 469 10.11 -1.43 -18.00
N ALA A 470 9.86 -1.72 -19.28
CA ALA A 470 10.40 -2.91 -19.93
C ALA A 470 11.92 -3.00 -19.75
N PRO A 471 12.48 -4.16 -19.31
CA PRO A 471 13.91 -4.30 -19.07
C PRO A 471 14.74 -4.17 -20.36
N PHE A 472 14.12 -4.51 -21.50
CA PHE A 472 14.58 -4.24 -22.84
C PHE A 472 13.35 -3.89 -23.68
N GLN A 473 13.52 -3.04 -24.69
CA GLN A 473 12.43 -2.64 -25.58
C GLN A 473 12.22 -3.67 -26.69
N ILE A 474 13.32 -4.27 -27.18
CA ILE A 474 13.31 -5.14 -28.36
C ILE A 474 14.00 -6.47 -28.07
N ALA A 475 13.37 -7.58 -28.44
CA ALA A 475 13.93 -8.92 -28.44
C ALA A 475 14.21 -9.37 -29.89
N LEU A 476 15.47 -9.62 -30.23
CA LEU A 476 15.87 -10.22 -31.49
C LEU A 476 15.99 -11.75 -31.32
N VAL A 477 15.19 -12.50 -32.06
CA VAL A 477 15.13 -13.97 -31.99
C VAL A 477 15.51 -14.58 -33.34
N PRO A 478 16.80 -14.87 -33.57
CA PRO A 478 17.22 -15.61 -34.76
C PRO A 478 16.82 -17.10 -34.65
N LEU A 479 16.21 -17.66 -35.71
CA LEU A 479 15.80 -19.07 -35.75
C LEU A 479 16.98 -20.03 -35.92
N ARG A 480 17.98 -19.62 -36.72
CA ARG A 480 19.20 -20.39 -37.01
C ARG A 480 20.42 -19.50 -36.95
N TYR A 481 20.77 -19.05 -35.74
CA TYR A 481 21.86 -18.09 -35.53
C TYR A 481 23.25 -18.63 -35.92
N GLU A 482 23.37 -19.95 -36.10
CA GLU A 482 24.56 -20.61 -36.62
C GLU A 482 24.77 -20.42 -38.13
N THR A 483 23.74 -20.02 -38.90
CA THR A 483 23.92 -19.73 -40.33
C THR A 483 24.53 -18.35 -40.51
N GLU A 484 25.52 -18.24 -41.39
CA GLU A 484 26.24 -16.98 -41.63
C GLU A 484 25.30 -15.85 -42.02
N GLN A 485 24.36 -16.13 -42.93
CA GLN A 485 23.36 -15.17 -43.39
C GLN A 485 22.47 -14.62 -42.26
N VAL A 486 21.91 -15.48 -41.41
CA VAL A 486 21.05 -15.04 -40.29
C VAL A 486 21.88 -14.33 -39.24
N ARG A 487 23.09 -14.83 -38.93
CA ARG A 487 23.99 -14.23 -37.95
C ARG A 487 24.37 -12.81 -38.35
N GLU A 488 24.84 -12.60 -39.57
CA GLU A 488 25.26 -11.29 -40.05
C GLU A 488 24.09 -10.29 -40.08
N ALA A 489 22.92 -10.71 -40.58
CA ALA A 489 21.73 -9.87 -40.59
C ALA A 489 21.28 -9.48 -39.18
N THR A 490 21.31 -10.44 -38.25
CA THR A 490 20.91 -10.22 -36.85
C THR A 490 21.91 -9.32 -36.11
N ASP A 491 23.21 -9.54 -36.30
CA ASP A 491 24.27 -8.74 -35.66
C ASP A 491 24.29 -7.30 -36.18
N LYS A 492 24.05 -7.11 -37.49
CA LYS A 492 23.88 -5.79 -38.10
C LYS A 492 22.66 -5.09 -37.50
N LEU A 493 21.51 -5.76 -37.47
CA LEU A 493 20.28 -5.19 -36.91
C LEU A 493 20.43 -4.85 -35.43
N TYR A 494 21.07 -5.72 -34.65
CA TYR A 494 21.39 -5.47 -33.25
C TYR A 494 22.23 -4.19 -33.08
N ALA A 495 23.27 -4.01 -33.90
CA ALA A 495 24.12 -2.83 -33.87
C ALA A 495 23.35 -1.56 -34.26
N GLU A 496 22.54 -1.60 -35.31
CA GLU A 496 21.73 -0.47 -35.78
C GLU A 496 20.71 -0.02 -34.73
N LEU A 497 19.95 -0.95 -34.16
CA LEU A 497 18.95 -0.64 -33.13
C LEU A 497 19.60 -0.11 -31.85
N THR A 498 20.73 -0.69 -31.44
CA THR A 498 21.48 -0.21 -30.27
C THR A 498 22.03 1.20 -30.53
N ALA A 499 22.57 1.47 -31.73
CA ALA A 499 23.09 2.79 -32.11
C ALA A 499 21.97 3.85 -32.16
N ALA A 500 20.74 3.45 -32.48
CA ALA A 500 19.57 4.32 -32.40
C ALA A 500 19.09 4.59 -30.95
N GLY A 501 19.75 4.00 -29.95
CA GLY A 501 19.45 4.18 -28.53
C GLY A 501 18.39 3.23 -27.96
N PHE A 502 18.03 2.17 -28.68
CA PHE A 502 17.13 1.16 -28.13
C PHE A 502 17.86 0.18 -27.22
N GLU A 503 17.17 -0.29 -26.20
CA GLU A 503 17.65 -1.39 -25.37
C GLU A 503 17.25 -2.73 -26.00
N VAL A 504 18.23 -3.44 -26.57
CA VAL A 504 17.99 -4.67 -27.34
C VAL A 504 18.52 -5.91 -26.60
N LEU A 505 17.68 -6.94 -26.47
CA LEU A 505 18.09 -8.29 -26.07
C LEU A 505 18.18 -9.17 -27.32
N LEU A 506 19.35 -9.76 -27.56
CA LEU A 506 19.58 -10.72 -28.63
C LEU A 506 19.58 -12.13 -28.06
N ASP A 507 18.66 -12.98 -28.52
CA ASP A 507 18.59 -14.39 -28.14
C ASP A 507 19.49 -15.29 -28.99
N ASP A 508 20.80 -15.25 -28.68
CA ASP A 508 21.86 -16.01 -29.34
C ASP A 508 22.06 -17.43 -28.78
N ARG A 509 21.10 -17.93 -27.98
CA ARG A 509 21.13 -19.33 -27.50
C ARG A 509 21.14 -20.31 -28.67
N ASP A 510 21.89 -21.38 -28.49
CA ASP A 510 22.10 -22.40 -29.52
C ASP A 510 20.82 -23.22 -29.82
N LYS A 511 20.95 -24.12 -30.80
CA LYS A 511 19.88 -25.03 -31.25
C LYS A 511 19.32 -25.99 -30.19
N LYS A 512 19.94 -26.11 -29.00
CA LYS A 512 19.35 -26.89 -27.88
C LYS A 512 18.12 -26.17 -27.31
N THR A 513 18.04 -24.86 -27.51
CA THR A 513 16.85 -24.07 -27.19
C THR A 513 16.00 -23.91 -28.44
N SER A 514 14.86 -24.60 -28.49
CA SER A 514 13.97 -24.52 -29.65
C SER A 514 13.38 -23.11 -29.81
N PRO A 515 12.99 -22.70 -31.04
CA PRO A 515 12.32 -21.41 -31.26
C PRO A 515 11.10 -21.20 -30.36
N GLY A 516 10.30 -22.25 -30.12
CA GLY A 516 9.14 -22.18 -29.23
C GLY A 516 9.52 -21.84 -27.78
N ILE A 517 10.64 -22.37 -27.27
CA ILE A 517 11.15 -21.99 -25.94
C ILE A 517 11.64 -20.55 -25.95
N LYS A 518 12.36 -20.12 -26.99
CA LYS A 518 12.79 -18.72 -27.13
C LYS A 518 11.59 -17.76 -27.10
N PHE A 519 10.54 -18.08 -27.86
CA PHE A 519 9.32 -17.28 -27.89
C PHE A 519 8.63 -17.21 -26.53
N ALA A 520 8.43 -18.37 -25.88
CA ALA A 520 7.83 -18.43 -24.55
C ALA A 520 8.65 -17.65 -23.50
N ASP A 521 9.98 -17.72 -23.56
CA ASP A 521 10.83 -16.94 -22.65
C ASP A 521 10.67 -15.42 -22.89
N MET A 522 10.68 -14.96 -24.15
CA MET A 522 10.52 -13.54 -24.48
C MET A 522 9.14 -13.01 -24.08
N GLU A 523 8.10 -13.82 -24.23
CA GLU A 523 6.74 -13.49 -23.79
C GLU A 523 6.64 -13.47 -22.26
N LEU A 524 7.27 -14.43 -21.56
CA LEU A 524 7.29 -14.51 -20.10
C LEU A 524 7.96 -13.29 -19.45
N ILE A 525 9.13 -12.89 -19.97
CA ILE A 525 9.88 -11.73 -19.44
C ILE A 525 9.28 -10.38 -19.88
N GLY A 526 8.31 -10.40 -20.80
CA GLY A 526 7.47 -9.25 -21.16
C GLY A 526 8.13 -8.21 -22.05
N ILE A 527 9.11 -8.57 -22.89
CA ILE A 527 9.72 -7.59 -23.81
C ILE A 527 8.66 -7.14 -24.84
N PRO A 528 8.37 -5.82 -24.97
CA PRO A 528 7.23 -5.33 -25.76
C PRO A 528 7.29 -5.66 -27.25
N HIS A 529 8.50 -5.71 -27.84
CA HIS A 529 8.66 -5.91 -29.28
C HIS A 529 9.56 -7.11 -29.58
N ARG A 530 9.03 -8.13 -30.26
CA ARG A 530 9.80 -9.27 -30.74
C ARG A 530 10.01 -9.16 -32.25
N ILE A 531 11.25 -9.35 -32.69
CA ILE A 531 11.63 -9.45 -34.10
C ILE A 531 12.31 -10.80 -34.32
N VAL A 532 11.79 -11.58 -35.26
CA VAL A 532 12.31 -12.89 -35.62
C VAL A 532 13.09 -12.78 -36.93
N VAL A 533 14.31 -13.32 -36.93
CA VAL A 533 15.19 -13.35 -38.11
C VAL A 533 15.31 -14.79 -38.59
N SER A 534 14.93 -15.03 -39.86
CA SER A 534 14.93 -16.36 -40.47
C SER A 534 15.43 -16.30 -41.91
N ASP A 535 16.01 -17.38 -42.42
CA ASP A 535 16.51 -17.42 -43.80
C ASP A 535 15.38 -17.21 -44.82
N ARG A 536 14.18 -17.74 -44.54
CA ARG A 536 13.00 -17.54 -45.39
C ARG A 536 12.58 -16.07 -45.44
N GLY A 537 12.47 -15.43 -44.28
CA GLY A 537 12.12 -14.00 -44.21
C GLY A 537 13.15 -13.16 -44.96
N LEU A 538 14.44 -13.40 -44.74
CA LEU A 538 15.52 -12.67 -45.39
C LEU A 538 15.51 -12.86 -46.92
N ALA A 539 15.18 -14.05 -47.42
CA ALA A 539 15.02 -14.30 -48.86
C ALA A 539 13.85 -13.51 -49.48
N GLU A 540 12.81 -13.24 -48.69
CA GLU A 540 11.64 -12.45 -49.07
C GLU A 540 11.83 -10.94 -48.77
N GLY A 541 12.98 -10.52 -48.22
CA GLY A 541 13.27 -9.13 -47.84
C GLY A 541 12.57 -8.66 -46.56
N ASN A 542 12.04 -9.59 -45.75
CA ASN A 542 11.21 -9.32 -44.59
C ASN A 542 11.77 -9.93 -43.29
N LEU A 543 11.41 -9.33 -42.17
CA LEU A 543 11.48 -9.92 -40.83
C LEU A 543 10.05 -10.25 -40.37
N GLU A 544 9.92 -11.03 -39.31
CA GLU A 544 8.64 -11.19 -38.61
C GLU A 544 8.66 -10.33 -37.35
N TYR A 545 7.68 -9.45 -37.19
CA TYR A 545 7.49 -8.63 -36.00
C TYR A 545 6.22 -9.07 -35.26
N LYS A 546 6.28 -9.08 -33.93
CA LYS A 546 5.12 -9.28 -33.05
C LYS A 546 5.22 -8.36 -31.84
N SER A 547 4.17 -7.59 -31.56
CA SER A 547 4.01 -6.91 -30.26
C SER A 547 3.67 -7.93 -29.17
N ARG A 548 4.16 -7.73 -27.94
CA ARG A 548 3.84 -8.58 -26.78
C ARG A 548 2.33 -8.72 -26.54
N THR A 549 1.55 -7.71 -26.91
CA THR A 549 0.09 -7.65 -26.73
C THR A 549 -0.72 -7.97 -27.98
N GLU A 550 -0.09 -8.12 -29.14
CA GLU A 550 -0.79 -8.46 -30.39
C GLU A 550 -0.86 -9.99 -30.54
N ALA A 551 -2.00 -10.50 -31.00
CA ALA A 551 -2.22 -11.93 -31.19
C ALA A 551 -1.35 -12.48 -32.34
N GLU A 552 -1.34 -11.77 -33.46
CA GLU A 552 -0.72 -12.21 -34.72
C GLU A 552 0.60 -11.48 -34.97
N ALA A 553 1.53 -12.20 -35.61
CA ALA A 553 2.75 -11.61 -36.14
C ALA A 553 2.50 -11.00 -37.53
N GLN A 554 3.34 -10.04 -37.92
CA GLN A 554 3.29 -9.39 -39.23
C GLN A 554 4.65 -9.41 -39.91
N ALA A 555 4.65 -9.47 -41.24
CA ALA A 555 5.84 -9.26 -42.03
C ALA A 555 6.26 -7.79 -41.97
N LEU A 556 7.54 -7.54 -41.71
CA LEU A 556 8.13 -6.21 -41.60
C LEU A 556 9.32 -6.12 -42.57
N PRO A 557 9.25 -5.30 -43.63
CA PRO A 557 10.37 -5.13 -44.54
C PRO A 557 11.65 -4.73 -43.79
N VAL A 558 12.78 -5.36 -44.12
CA VAL A 558 14.06 -5.13 -43.43
C VAL A 558 14.45 -3.64 -43.44
N ALA A 559 14.13 -2.93 -44.53
CA ALA A 559 14.44 -1.51 -44.70
C ALA A 559 13.63 -0.59 -43.77
N ASP A 560 12.45 -1.03 -43.29
CA ASP A 560 11.50 -0.21 -42.54
C ASP A 560 11.56 -0.46 -41.02
N VAL A 561 12.39 -1.40 -40.56
CA VAL A 561 12.41 -1.84 -39.16
C VAL A 561 12.65 -0.68 -38.20
N LEU A 562 13.62 0.18 -38.51
CA LEU A 562 14.00 1.28 -37.64
C LEU A 562 12.89 2.33 -37.52
N SER A 563 12.34 2.78 -38.64
CA SER A 563 11.27 3.79 -38.68
C SER A 563 9.99 3.26 -38.03
N PHE A 564 9.67 1.99 -38.26
CA PHE A 564 8.54 1.31 -37.64
C PHE A 564 8.65 1.27 -36.11
N LEU A 565 9.81 0.90 -35.57
CA LEU A 565 10.03 0.84 -34.12
C LEU A 565 10.10 2.24 -33.48
N GLN A 566 10.67 3.23 -34.18
CA GLN A 566 10.66 4.63 -33.72
C GLN A 566 9.25 5.21 -33.61
N ALA A 567 8.34 4.80 -34.50
CA ALA A 567 6.95 5.23 -34.45
C ALA A 567 6.14 4.55 -33.34
N ARG A 568 6.51 3.32 -32.94
CA ARG A 568 5.80 2.54 -31.94
C ARG A 568 6.29 2.75 -30.51
N ILE A 569 7.59 2.80 -30.29
CA ILE A 569 8.19 2.89 -28.97
C ILE A 569 8.17 4.35 -28.50
N ARG A 570 7.38 4.64 -27.47
CA ARG A 570 7.38 5.98 -26.85
C ARG A 570 8.58 6.08 -25.91
N ARG A 571 9.41 7.11 -26.11
CA ARG A 571 10.58 7.39 -25.27
C ARG A 571 10.30 8.51 -24.30
#